data_AF-A0A285PU32-F1
#
_entry.id   AF-A0A285PU32-F1
#
_cell.length_a   1.000
_cell.length_b   1.000
_cell.length_c   1.000
_cell.angle_alpha   90.00
_cell.angle_beta   90.00
_cell.angle_gamma   90.00
#
_symmetry.space_group_name_H-M   'P 1'
#
loop_
_entity.id
_entity.type
_entity.pdbx_description
1 polymer ?
#
loop_
_entity_poly.entity_id
_entity_poly.type
_entity_poly.pdbx_seq_one_letter_code
_entity_poly.pdbx_strand_id
1 'polypeptide(L)'
;MSDRLKQVAIRLVEQPPLYSETPMDGPEAAVRVMHDLLADMDREVFCIVNLQSDLRPINMNIVSVGALDHTIAHPREIFKSAILSNASRILLAHNHPSGVLTPSNEDIQTTARIQEAGELMGIPLVDHIIVAKGQEYYSFKEKDVPPLPGASLVRKLDELYFAGDKTEEEKEYPLLREGEGKGAEKAGTATIPLPVSGKDMKSILASLEEGVKGIFTGERYAEFLKTMSRFHRYSFQNTLLIAMQRPDATLVAGYRKWQSMGRQVRRGEKGITIVAPAPVKRKREQDVSVQNESPVPDGEGKEEEAETVIPRFKAATVFDIGQTEGRPVETLEPEELTDAVKDHDLFLKAIRELSPVPIRMDEIEGQAKGFYDTGAREIVVQKGMSESQTIKTAVHETCHAMLHDRETMEKEGVQKDQMTREIEAESVAYCVCSAFRIDTSGYSFPYIAGWSSGRDMKELKASMDTIRETAGKLIDGLSEKLRLFLAEEKQQAMEEDRDQGLFLLEDIGRTLEAAKENNRYVKDSLKQLGIRQEGKPKEVPGVRPEQKRKEHKTEKAIGR
;
A
#
# COMPACT_ATOMS: atom_id res chain seq x y z
N MET A 1 7.09 4.32 -52.36
CA MET A 1 5.82 3.66 -51.97
C MET A 1 6.09 2.81 -50.73
N SER A 2 5.64 3.21 -49.55
CA SER A 2 5.19 2.27 -48.48
C SER A 2 4.54 3.00 -47.29
N ASP A 3 3.80 4.09 -47.50
CA ASP A 3 2.90 4.64 -46.47
C ASP A 3 1.52 3.99 -46.63
N ARG A 4 1.43 2.71 -46.28
CA ARG A 4 0.14 2.01 -46.24
C ARG A 4 0.04 1.20 -44.96
N LEU A 5 -0.87 1.62 -44.08
CA LEU A 5 -1.34 0.80 -42.97
C LEU A 5 -2.17 -0.36 -43.54
N LYS A 6 -1.86 -1.59 -43.14
CA LYS A 6 -2.63 -2.75 -43.56
C LYS A 6 -3.94 -2.80 -42.77
N GLN A 7 -5.07 -2.76 -43.45
CA GLN A 7 -6.35 -3.10 -42.84
C GLN A 7 -6.42 -4.61 -42.65
N VAL A 8 -6.69 -5.06 -41.43
CA VAL A 8 -6.84 -6.47 -41.08
C VAL A 8 -8.19 -6.70 -40.43
N ALA A 9 -8.78 -7.87 -40.67
CA ALA A 9 -10.01 -8.32 -40.04
C ALA A 9 -9.75 -9.65 -39.32
N ILE A 10 -10.33 -9.81 -38.13
CA ILE A 10 -10.29 -11.06 -37.36
C ILE A 10 -11.63 -11.77 -37.60
N ARG A 11 -11.59 -13.06 -37.91
CA ARG A 11 -12.79 -13.91 -38.08
C ARG A 11 -12.66 -15.20 -37.27
N LEU A 12 -13.78 -15.69 -36.78
CA LEU A 12 -13.86 -17.04 -36.23
C LEU A 12 -13.80 -18.06 -37.39
N VAL A 13 -13.15 -19.20 -37.17
CA VAL A 13 -13.05 -20.29 -38.15
C VAL A 13 -13.57 -21.56 -37.49
N GLU A 14 -14.54 -22.21 -38.12
CA GLU A 14 -15.11 -23.46 -37.61
C GLU A 14 -14.10 -24.61 -37.70
N GLN A 15 -14.01 -25.40 -36.65
CA GLN A 15 -13.23 -26.64 -36.56
C GLN A 15 -14.18 -27.84 -36.58
N PRO A 16 -13.70 -29.08 -36.80
CA PRO A 16 -14.53 -30.28 -36.73
C PRO A 16 -15.36 -30.31 -35.43
N PRO A 17 -16.70 -30.47 -35.52
CA PRO A 17 -17.56 -30.39 -34.35
C PRO A 17 -17.37 -31.60 -33.44
N LEU A 18 -17.55 -31.40 -32.13
CA LEU A 18 -17.71 -32.49 -31.18
C LEU A 18 -19.15 -33.00 -31.26
N TYR A 19 -19.31 -34.32 -31.32
CA TYR A 19 -20.62 -34.97 -31.40
C TYR A 19 -21.07 -35.43 -30.01
N SER A 20 -22.36 -35.27 -29.73
CA SER A 20 -23.02 -35.80 -28.52
C SER A 20 -24.20 -36.67 -28.93
N GLU A 21 -24.41 -37.77 -28.21
CA GLU A 21 -25.61 -38.61 -28.37
C GLU A 21 -26.88 -37.95 -27.82
N THR A 22 -26.71 -36.95 -26.93
CA THR A 22 -27.80 -36.15 -26.35
C THR A 22 -27.81 -34.73 -26.93
N PRO A 23 -28.98 -34.08 -27.06
CA PRO A 23 -29.04 -32.68 -27.46
C PRO A 23 -28.21 -31.76 -26.55
N MET A 24 -27.47 -30.81 -27.14
CA MET A 24 -26.74 -29.76 -26.42
C MET A 24 -27.68 -28.61 -26.04
N ASP A 25 -28.49 -28.81 -25.00
CA ASP A 25 -29.53 -27.86 -24.56
C ASP A 25 -29.21 -27.12 -23.26
N GLY A 26 -28.04 -27.35 -22.67
CA GLY A 26 -27.59 -26.66 -21.47
C GLY A 26 -26.10 -26.86 -21.15
N PRO A 27 -25.57 -26.15 -20.13
CA PRO A 27 -24.18 -26.23 -19.71
C PRO A 27 -23.73 -27.65 -19.33
N GLU A 28 -24.62 -28.47 -18.77
CA GLU A 28 -24.33 -29.84 -18.36
C GLU A 28 -24.05 -30.74 -19.57
N ALA A 29 -24.74 -30.50 -20.69
CA ALA A 29 -24.49 -31.19 -21.95
C ALA A 29 -23.13 -30.80 -22.53
N ALA A 30 -22.75 -29.53 -22.42
CA ALA A 30 -21.42 -29.08 -22.80
C ALA A 30 -20.36 -29.75 -21.91
N VAL A 31 -20.50 -29.71 -20.58
CA VAL A 31 -19.54 -30.33 -19.65
C VAL A 31 -19.31 -31.81 -19.95
N ARG A 32 -20.37 -32.58 -20.27
CA ARG A 32 -20.21 -34.00 -20.65
C ARG A 32 -19.32 -34.17 -21.88
N VAL A 33 -19.60 -33.43 -22.96
CA VAL A 33 -18.85 -33.55 -24.22
C VAL A 33 -17.42 -33.04 -24.06
N MET A 34 -17.24 -32.00 -23.25
CA MET A 34 -15.95 -31.42 -22.91
C MET A 34 -15.11 -32.38 -22.06
N HIS A 35 -15.73 -33.04 -21.10
CA HIS A 35 -15.10 -34.07 -20.28
C HIS A 35 -14.54 -35.18 -21.16
N ASP A 36 -15.33 -35.72 -22.09
CA ASP A 36 -14.88 -36.81 -22.96
C ASP A 36 -13.72 -36.39 -23.87
N LEU A 37 -13.67 -35.12 -24.29
CA LEU A 37 -12.53 -34.58 -25.04
C LEU A 37 -11.28 -34.38 -24.17
N LEU A 38 -11.44 -33.83 -22.96
CA LEU A 38 -10.34 -33.35 -22.13
C LEU A 38 -9.74 -34.44 -21.22
N ALA A 39 -10.51 -35.46 -20.84
CA ALA A 39 -10.09 -36.48 -19.88
C ALA A 39 -8.88 -37.31 -20.36
N ASP A 40 -8.78 -37.53 -21.68
CA ASP A 40 -7.70 -38.31 -22.28
C ASP A 40 -6.47 -37.47 -22.65
N MET A 41 -6.50 -36.16 -22.41
CA MET A 41 -5.37 -35.29 -22.71
C MET A 41 -4.24 -35.48 -21.68
N ASP A 42 -3.02 -35.67 -22.17
CA ASP A 42 -1.80 -35.87 -21.38
C ASP A 42 -1.17 -34.55 -20.89
N ARG A 43 -1.76 -33.42 -21.28
CA ARG A 43 -1.39 -32.06 -20.90
C ARG A 43 -2.64 -31.33 -20.44
N GLU A 44 -2.45 -30.31 -19.60
CA GLU A 44 -3.54 -29.44 -19.20
C GLU A 44 -4.01 -28.60 -20.39
N VAL A 45 -5.32 -28.56 -20.59
CA VAL A 45 -5.96 -27.83 -21.66
C VAL A 45 -7.06 -26.98 -21.09
N PHE A 46 -6.94 -25.68 -21.30
CA PHE A 46 -7.88 -24.67 -20.85
C PHE A 46 -8.76 -24.22 -22.00
N CYS A 47 -10.07 -24.29 -21.80
CA CYS A 47 -11.05 -24.09 -22.83
C CYS A 47 -12.24 -23.26 -22.34
N ILE A 48 -12.91 -22.66 -23.30
CA ILE A 48 -14.07 -21.80 -23.10
C ILE A 48 -15.21 -22.32 -23.98
N VAL A 49 -16.40 -22.39 -23.40
CA VAL A 49 -17.65 -22.62 -24.10
C VAL A 49 -18.42 -21.31 -24.11
N ASN A 50 -18.76 -20.85 -25.31
CA ASN A 50 -19.50 -19.62 -25.54
C ASN A 50 -21.00 -19.93 -25.57
N LEU A 51 -21.80 -19.23 -24.76
CA LEU A 51 -23.20 -19.54 -24.53
C LEU A 51 -24.12 -18.39 -25.00
N GLN A 52 -25.32 -18.75 -25.44
CA GLN A 52 -26.43 -17.82 -25.68
C GLN A 52 -27.06 -17.35 -24.36
N SER A 53 -27.99 -16.40 -24.45
CA SER A 53 -28.72 -15.89 -23.28
C SER A 53 -29.62 -16.93 -22.61
N ASP A 54 -30.05 -17.95 -23.35
CA ASP A 54 -30.81 -19.12 -22.85
C ASP A 54 -29.90 -20.28 -22.38
N LEU A 55 -28.59 -20.03 -22.26
CA LEU A 55 -27.54 -20.99 -21.85
C LEU A 55 -27.25 -22.12 -22.85
N ARG A 56 -27.72 -22.01 -24.10
CA ARG A 56 -27.33 -22.97 -25.15
C ARG A 56 -25.90 -22.72 -25.65
N PRO A 57 -25.06 -23.76 -25.81
CA PRO A 57 -23.73 -23.64 -26.43
C PRO A 57 -23.79 -23.13 -27.88
N ILE A 58 -23.01 -22.10 -28.17
CA ILE A 58 -22.76 -21.57 -29.51
C ILE A 58 -21.58 -22.32 -30.14
N ASN A 59 -20.45 -22.36 -29.43
CA ASN A 59 -19.22 -23.06 -29.82
C ASN A 59 -18.29 -23.22 -28.61
N MET A 60 -17.21 -23.97 -28.78
CA MET A 60 -16.08 -23.98 -27.83
C MET A 60 -14.80 -23.50 -28.51
N ASN A 61 -13.87 -22.99 -27.73
CA ASN A 61 -12.51 -22.72 -28.15
C ASN A 61 -11.50 -23.22 -27.11
N ILE A 62 -10.41 -23.83 -27.58
CA ILE A 62 -9.26 -24.12 -26.73
C ILE A 62 -8.42 -22.85 -26.65
N VAL A 63 -8.34 -22.25 -25.46
CA VAL A 63 -7.66 -20.97 -25.26
C VAL A 63 -6.17 -21.19 -25.03
N SER A 64 -5.82 -22.24 -24.30
CA SER A 64 -4.43 -22.52 -23.97
C SER A 64 -4.24 -24.03 -23.76
N VAL A 65 -3.06 -24.52 -24.13
CA VAL A 65 -2.61 -25.90 -23.91
C VAL A 65 -1.30 -25.77 -23.13
N GLY A 66 -1.37 -26.06 -21.84
CA GLY A 66 -0.28 -25.93 -20.88
C GLY A 66 0.83 -26.96 -21.06
N ALA A 67 1.82 -26.90 -20.17
CA ALA A 67 2.78 -27.99 -19.98
C ALA A 67 2.15 -29.11 -19.13
N LEU A 68 2.94 -30.09 -18.66
CA LEU A 68 2.42 -31.19 -17.83
C LEU A 68 1.74 -30.73 -16.52
N ASP A 69 2.01 -29.49 -16.06
CA ASP A 69 1.76 -29.08 -14.66
C ASP A 69 1.07 -27.71 -14.45
N HIS A 70 0.81 -26.90 -15.49
CA HIS A 70 -0.01 -25.66 -15.40
C HIS A 70 -0.38 -25.10 -16.79
N THR A 71 -1.48 -24.35 -16.87
CA THR A 71 -1.91 -23.62 -18.07
C THR A 71 -2.09 -22.12 -17.83
N ILE A 72 -1.36 -21.28 -18.59
CA ILE A 72 -1.52 -19.82 -18.57
C ILE A 72 -2.65 -19.41 -19.52
N ALA A 73 -3.79 -18.95 -18.99
CA ALA A 73 -4.91 -18.43 -19.78
C ALA A 73 -5.24 -16.98 -19.39
N HIS A 74 -4.76 -16.02 -20.20
CA HIS A 74 -4.99 -14.59 -19.96
C HIS A 74 -6.42 -14.18 -20.36
N PRO A 75 -7.15 -13.36 -19.57
CA PRO A 75 -8.52 -12.91 -19.88
C PRO A 75 -8.71 -12.40 -21.31
N ARG A 76 -7.78 -11.56 -21.81
CA ARG A 76 -7.76 -11.07 -23.20
C ARG A 76 -7.97 -12.16 -24.27
N GLU A 77 -7.36 -13.35 -24.10
CA GLU A 77 -7.44 -14.43 -25.10
C GLU A 77 -8.73 -15.24 -24.94
N ILE A 78 -9.19 -15.41 -23.70
CA ILE A 78 -10.47 -16.06 -23.35
C ILE A 78 -11.62 -15.28 -23.99
N PHE A 79 -11.70 -13.98 -23.71
CA PHE A 79 -12.78 -13.13 -24.18
C PHE A 79 -12.73 -12.82 -25.67
N LYS A 80 -11.59 -12.98 -26.35
CA LYS A 80 -11.50 -12.83 -27.80
C LYS A 80 -12.47 -13.76 -28.51
N SER A 81 -12.54 -15.02 -28.10
CA SER A 81 -13.47 -16.00 -28.68
C SER A 81 -14.92 -15.70 -28.33
N ALA A 82 -15.19 -15.26 -27.09
CA ALA A 82 -16.52 -14.92 -26.62
C ALA A 82 -17.12 -13.72 -27.39
N ILE A 83 -16.33 -12.65 -27.55
CA ILE A 83 -16.73 -11.45 -28.28
C ILE A 83 -16.98 -11.79 -29.75
N LEU A 84 -16.07 -12.54 -30.40
CA LEU A 84 -16.24 -12.93 -31.82
C LEU A 84 -17.41 -13.89 -32.04
N SER A 85 -17.85 -14.61 -31.01
CA SER A 85 -18.98 -15.54 -31.06
C SER A 85 -20.31 -14.88 -30.69
N ASN A 86 -20.33 -13.58 -30.36
CA ASN A 86 -21.48 -12.89 -29.78
C ASN A 86 -22.06 -13.63 -28.55
N ALA A 87 -21.16 -14.17 -27.71
CA ALA A 87 -21.56 -14.91 -26.52
C ALA A 87 -22.26 -13.97 -25.53
N SER A 88 -23.41 -14.40 -25.00
CA SER A 88 -24.06 -13.69 -23.90
C SER A 88 -23.41 -14.05 -22.56
N ARG A 89 -22.86 -15.25 -22.45
CA ARG A 89 -22.24 -15.80 -21.24
C ARG A 89 -21.14 -16.79 -21.63
N ILE A 90 -20.24 -17.09 -20.70
CA ILE A 90 -19.14 -18.03 -20.93
C ILE A 90 -19.11 -19.11 -19.84
N LEU A 91 -18.66 -20.30 -20.20
CA LEU A 91 -18.37 -21.41 -19.29
C LEU A 91 -16.91 -21.80 -19.52
N LEU A 92 -16.14 -21.96 -18.44
CA LEU A 92 -14.75 -22.38 -18.53
C LEU A 92 -14.62 -23.84 -18.16
N ALA A 93 -13.69 -24.53 -18.81
CA ALA A 93 -13.28 -25.85 -18.38
C ALA A 93 -11.77 -26.06 -18.56
N HIS A 94 -11.17 -26.86 -17.69
CA HIS A 94 -9.84 -27.42 -17.94
C HIS A 94 -9.69 -28.79 -17.30
N ASN A 95 -8.75 -29.59 -17.79
CA ASN A 95 -8.40 -30.87 -17.17
C ASN A 95 -7.17 -30.75 -16.28
N HIS A 96 -7.14 -31.55 -15.22
CA HIS A 96 -5.91 -31.88 -14.48
C HIS A 96 -5.46 -33.30 -14.86
N PRO A 97 -4.40 -33.48 -15.70
CA PRO A 97 -3.84 -34.79 -16.04
C PRO A 97 -3.41 -35.61 -14.82
N SER A 98 -3.09 -34.94 -13.71
CA SER A 98 -2.74 -35.52 -12.42
C SER A 98 -3.88 -36.29 -11.75
N GLY A 99 -5.14 -36.05 -12.17
CA GLY A 99 -6.34 -36.66 -11.61
C GLY A 99 -6.84 -36.01 -10.31
N VAL A 100 -6.18 -34.95 -9.81
CA VAL A 100 -6.60 -34.25 -8.59
C VAL A 100 -7.58 -33.14 -8.95
N LEU A 101 -8.83 -33.25 -8.51
CA LEU A 101 -9.90 -32.28 -8.77
C LEU A 101 -9.87 -31.02 -7.89
N THR A 102 -8.89 -30.90 -7.00
CA THR A 102 -8.75 -29.70 -6.15
C THR A 102 -8.16 -28.56 -6.99
N PRO A 103 -8.80 -27.37 -7.05
CA PRO A 103 -8.28 -26.24 -7.82
C PRO A 103 -6.96 -25.75 -7.22
N SER A 104 -6.01 -25.39 -8.07
CA SER A 104 -4.80 -24.69 -7.66
C SER A 104 -5.09 -23.23 -7.31
N ASN A 105 -4.16 -22.55 -6.65
CA ASN A 105 -4.28 -21.10 -6.40
C ASN A 105 -4.35 -20.30 -7.72
N GLU A 106 -3.72 -20.80 -8.79
CA GLU A 106 -3.77 -20.19 -10.11
C GLU A 106 -5.17 -20.31 -10.72
N ASP A 107 -5.84 -21.46 -10.56
CA ASP A 107 -7.22 -21.67 -11.03
C ASP A 107 -8.18 -20.73 -10.31
N ILE A 108 -8.04 -20.57 -9.00
CA ILE A 108 -8.87 -19.67 -8.19
C ILE A 108 -8.68 -18.21 -8.64
N GLN A 109 -7.43 -17.76 -8.77
CA GLN A 109 -7.13 -16.39 -9.19
C GLN A 109 -7.54 -16.12 -10.65
N THR A 110 -7.40 -17.10 -11.53
CA THR A 110 -7.82 -16.99 -12.93
C THR A 110 -9.34 -16.95 -13.04
N THR A 111 -10.06 -17.79 -12.28
CA THR A 111 -11.52 -17.75 -12.20
C THR A 111 -12.02 -16.40 -11.70
N ALA A 112 -11.46 -15.87 -10.61
CA ALA A 112 -11.85 -14.59 -10.05
C ALA A 112 -11.62 -13.43 -11.03
N ARG A 113 -10.45 -13.40 -11.69
CA ARG A 113 -10.14 -12.38 -12.71
C ARG A 113 -11.08 -12.46 -13.91
N ILE A 114 -11.45 -13.66 -14.36
CA ILE A 114 -12.37 -13.84 -15.49
C ILE A 114 -13.80 -13.46 -15.10
N GLN A 115 -14.22 -13.76 -13.86
CA GLN A 115 -15.51 -13.37 -13.35
C GLN A 115 -15.64 -11.84 -13.30
N GLU A 116 -14.67 -11.13 -12.73
CA GLU A 116 -14.65 -9.66 -12.69
C GLU A 116 -14.64 -9.06 -14.10
N ALA A 117 -13.79 -9.57 -14.99
CA ALA A 117 -13.71 -9.10 -16.37
C ALA A 117 -15.00 -9.40 -17.16
N GLY A 118 -15.64 -10.54 -16.92
CA GLY A 118 -16.89 -10.94 -17.55
C GLY A 118 -18.05 -10.04 -17.12
N GLU A 119 -18.14 -9.72 -15.83
CA GLU A 119 -19.12 -8.76 -15.32
C GLU A 119 -18.89 -7.35 -15.89
N LEU A 120 -17.63 -6.91 -15.99
CA LEU A 120 -17.29 -5.62 -16.57
C LEU A 120 -17.69 -5.53 -18.06
N MET A 121 -17.48 -6.61 -18.82
CA MET A 121 -17.77 -6.65 -20.25
C MET A 121 -19.21 -7.06 -20.61
N GLY A 122 -20.02 -7.41 -19.61
CA GLY A 122 -21.39 -7.89 -19.82
C GLY A 122 -21.47 -9.30 -20.41
N ILE A 123 -20.41 -10.10 -20.28
CA ILE A 123 -20.34 -11.52 -20.67
C ILE A 123 -19.95 -12.33 -19.43
N PRO A 124 -20.88 -12.53 -18.48
CA PRO A 124 -20.56 -13.12 -17.19
C PRO A 124 -20.19 -14.61 -17.30
N LEU A 125 -19.35 -15.06 -16.36
CA LEU A 125 -18.96 -16.45 -16.19
C LEU A 125 -20.10 -17.24 -15.53
N VAL A 126 -20.56 -18.31 -16.18
CA VAL A 126 -21.59 -19.22 -15.66
C VAL A 126 -21.01 -20.16 -14.61
N ASP A 127 -19.88 -20.77 -14.94
CA ASP A 127 -19.15 -21.66 -14.06
C ASP A 127 -17.72 -21.88 -14.60
N HIS A 128 -16.85 -22.40 -13.75
CA HIS A 128 -15.57 -22.96 -14.12
C HIS A 128 -15.50 -24.41 -13.66
N ILE A 129 -15.24 -25.32 -14.59
CA ILE A 129 -15.26 -26.76 -14.34
C ILE A 129 -13.85 -27.33 -14.48
N ILE A 130 -13.39 -28.05 -13.46
CA ILE A 130 -12.17 -28.86 -13.55
C ILE A 130 -12.57 -30.30 -13.77
N VAL A 131 -11.99 -30.95 -14.77
CA VAL A 131 -12.23 -32.37 -15.06
C VAL A 131 -10.97 -33.20 -14.81
N ALA A 132 -11.15 -34.45 -14.39
CA ALA A 132 -10.08 -35.42 -14.17
C ALA A 132 -10.36 -36.69 -14.99
N LYS A 133 -9.44 -37.65 -14.98
CA LYS A 133 -9.67 -38.97 -15.57
C LYS A 133 -10.77 -39.72 -14.80
N GLY A 134 -11.90 -39.98 -15.45
CA GLY A 134 -13.10 -40.60 -14.86
C GLY A 134 -14.24 -39.59 -14.71
N GLN A 135 -15.49 -40.02 -14.52
CA GLN A 135 -16.70 -39.14 -14.57
C GLN A 135 -16.83 -38.09 -13.43
N GLU A 136 -15.75 -37.78 -12.73
CA GLU A 136 -15.74 -36.82 -11.63
C GLU A 136 -15.25 -35.45 -12.11
N TYR A 137 -15.91 -34.39 -11.65
CA TYR A 137 -15.56 -33.00 -11.97
C TYR A 137 -15.70 -32.12 -10.73
N TYR A 138 -15.02 -30.97 -10.74
CA TYR A 138 -15.13 -29.92 -9.75
C TYR A 138 -15.80 -28.69 -10.37
N SER A 139 -16.95 -28.28 -9.83
CA SER A 139 -17.60 -27.01 -10.18
C SER A 139 -17.28 -25.95 -9.14
N PHE A 140 -16.78 -24.80 -9.60
CA PHE A 140 -16.57 -23.63 -8.73
C PHE A 140 -17.89 -23.08 -8.20
N LYS A 141 -18.98 -23.18 -8.97
CA LYS A 141 -20.31 -22.72 -8.58
C LYS A 141 -20.98 -23.59 -7.53
N GLU A 142 -20.89 -24.92 -7.63
CA GLU A 142 -21.57 -25.84 -6.69
C GLU A 142 -20.94 -25.87 -5.29
N LYS A 143 -19.65 -25.58 -5.20
CA LYS A 143 -18.87 -25.65 -3.94
C LYS A 143 -18.92 -24.37 -3.11
N ASP A 144 -19.69 -23.36 -3.55
CA ASP A 144 -19.90 -22.07 -2.89
C ASP A 144 -18.57 -21.42 -2.42
N VAL A 145 -17.53 -21.53 -3.26
CA VAL A 145 -16.27 -20.81 -3.05
C VAL A 145 -16.56 -19.36 -3.42
N PRO A 146 -16.68 -18.44 -2.45
CA PRO A 146 -16.93 -17.06 -2.81
C PRO A 146 -15.73 -16.54 -3.61
N PRO A 147 -15.94 -15.74 -4.67
CA PRO A 147 -14.85 -14.97 -5.21
C PRO A 147 -14.23 -14.17 -4.05
N LEU A 148 -12.90 -14.10 -4.01
CA LEU A 148 -12.23 -13.12 -3.16
C LEU A 148 -12.93 -11.77 -3.39
N PRO A 149 -13.19 -10.97 -2.34
CA PRO A 149 -13.96 -9.75 -2.47
C PRO A 149 -13.25 -8.83 -3.47
N GLY A 150 -13.76 -8.85 -4.70
CA GLY A 150 -13.41 -7.91 -5.75
C GLY A 150 -13.75 -6.51 -5.27
N ALA A 151 -12.93 -5.54 -5.66
CA ALA A 151 -13.18 -4.14 -5.40
C ALA A 151 -14.63 -3.80 -5.78
N SER A 152 -15.45 -3.50 -4.77
CA SER A 152 -16.74 -2.88 -4.99
C SER A 152 -16.49 -1.48 -5.54
N LEU A 153 -16.67 -1.32 -6.86
CA LEU A 153 -16.94 -0.02 -7.44
C LEU A 153 -18.34 0.40 -6.97
N VAL A 154 -18.38 1.22 -5.92
CA VAL A 154 -19.59 1.90 -5.45
C VAL A 154 -20.14 2.73 -6.60
N ARG A 155 -21.35 2.38 -7.09
CA ARG A 155 -21.96 2.99 -8.29
C ARG A 155 -22.96 4.12 -7.99
N LYS A 156 -23.15 4.54 -6.74
CA LYS A 156 -23.97 5.72 -6.38
C LYS A 156 -23.36 6.50 -5.21
N LEU A 157 -23.35 7.83 -5.38
CA LEU A 157 -22.67 8.82 -4.53
C LEU A 157 -23.31 9.00 -3.14
N ASP A 158 -24.53 8.48 -2.92
CA ASP A 158 -25.31 8.76 -1.71
C ASP A 158 -25.25 7.65 -0.64
N GLU A 159 -24.43 6.60 -0.85
CA GLU A 159 -24.26 5.48 0.11
C GLU A 159 -22.84 5.41 0.71
N LEU A 160 -22.03 6.46 0.55
CA LEU A 160 -20.78 6.65 1.29
C LEU A 160 -21.06 7.33 2.64
N TYR A 161 -21.15 6.55 3.72
CA TYR A 161 -21.00 7.07 5.08
C TYR A 161 -19.52 6.99 5.50
N PHE A 162 -18.87 8.14 5.57
CA PHE A 162 -17.66 8.34 6.37
C PHE A 162 -18.09 8.61 7.82
N ALA A 163 -17.55 7.84 8.77
CA ALA A 163 -17.86 8.03 10.18
C ALA A 163 -17.12 9.25 10.73
N GLY A 164 -17.87 10.28 11.14
CA GLY A 164 -17.33 11.34 11.99
C GLY A 164 -18.09 12.66 12.04
N ASP A 165 -19.39 12.66 12.42
CA ASP A 165 -19.83 13.68 13.39
C ASP A 165 -21.01 13.19 14.25
N LYS A 166 -21.05 13.64 15.50
CA LYS A 166 -21.87 13.08 16.59
C LYS A 166 -23.28 13.69 16.68
N THR A 167 -24.27 12.90 17.08
CA THR A 167 -25.31 13.25 18.09
C THR A 167 -26.13 11.99 18.48
N GLU A 168 -26.53 11.91 19.77
CA GLU A 168 -27.33 10.86 20.44
C GLU A 168 -28.72 10.68 19.75
N GLU A 169 -29.51 9.60 19.79
CA GLU A 169 -29.88 8.59 20.80
C GLU A 169 -30.33 7.25 20.12
N GLU A 170 -30.45 6.20 20.94
CA GLU A 170 -30.71 4.77 20.72
C GLU A 170 -31.66 4.32 19.58
N LYS A 171 -31.20 3.34 18.78
CA LYS A 171 -31.99 2.13 18.43
C LYS A 171 -31.10 0.88 18.41
N GLU A 172 -31.34 0.03 19.39
CA GLU A 172 -30.81 -1.32 19.55
C GLU A 172 -31.30 -2.25 18.43
N TYR A 173 -30.39 -2.94 17.75
CA TYR A 173 -30.67 -4.11 16.90
C TYR A 173 -29.54 -5.14 17.04
N PRO A 174 -29.84 -6.45 16.94
CA PRO A 174 -29.29 -7.46 17.83
C PRO A 174 -27.97 -8.05 17.34
N LEU A 175 -27.09 -8.31 18.31
CA LEU A 175 -25.97 -9.24 18.20
C LEU A 175 -26.49 -10.61 17.72
N LEU A 176 -26.21 -10.96 16.46
CA LEU A 176 -26.33 -12.33 15.99
C LEU A 176 -25.20 -13.16 16.60
N ARG A 177 -25.60 -13.96 17.58
CA ARG A 177 -24.83 -15.02 18.23
C ARG A 177 -24.20 -15.95 17.18
N GLU A 178 -22.96 -16.34 17.48
CA GLU A 178 -22.32 -17.51 16.90
C GLU A 178 -23.27 -18.71 16.95
N GLY A 179 -23.66 -19.18 15.77
CA GLY A 179 -24.25 -20.50 15.56
C GLY A 179 -23.14 -21.46 15.17
N GLU A 180 -22.89 -22.44 16.03
CA GLU A 180 -21.94 -23.53 15.82
C GLU A 180 -22.30 -24.34 14.56
N GLY A 181 -21.33 -24.53 13.66
CA GLY A 181 -21.53 -25.24 12.38
C GLY A 181 -20.22 -25.47 11.61
N LYS A 182 -19.38 -26.33 12.17
CA LYS A 182 -18.15 -26.99 11.67
C LYS A 182 -17.70 -26.77 10.21
N GLY A 183 -16.49 -26.19 10.05
CA GLY A 183 -15.48 -26.70 9.11
C GLY A 183 -15.09 -25.81 7.91
N ALA A 184 -14.60 -24.59 8.13
CA ALA A 184 -13.88 -23.81 7.10
C ALA A 184 -12.51 -23.36 7.66
N GLU A 185 -11.42 -23.76 7.01
CA GLU A 185 -10.04 -23.41 7.40
C GLU A 185 -9.67 -21.98 6.96
N LYS A 186 -9.15 -21.21 7.91
CA LYS A 186 -8.71 -19.81 7.77
C LYS A 186 -7.34 -19.76 7.07
N ALA A 187 -7.17 -18.95 6.02
CA ALA A 187 -5.85 -18.52 5.56
C ALA A 187 -5.15 -17.75 6.70
N GLY A 188 -4.06 -18.32 7.23
CA GLY A 188 -3.55 -17.98 8.55
C GLY A 188 -2.75 -16.67 8.60
N THR A 189 -3.16 -15.76 9.49
CA THR A 189 -2.39 -14.63 10.05
C THR A 189 -1.16 -15.06 10.87
N ALA A 190 -0.63 -16.25 10.60
CA ALA A 190 0.34 -16.93 11.44
C ALA A 190 1.76 -16.69 10.94
N THR A 191 2.68 -16.45 11.87
CA THR A 191 4.11 -16.28 11.58
C THR A 191 4.70 -17.55 10.97
N ILE A 192 5.25 -17.39 9.77
CA ILE A 192 5.94 -18.43 9.01
C ILE A 192 7.32 -18.66 9.65
N PRO A 193 7.74 -19.92 9.87
CA PRO A 193 9.09 -20.23 10.33
C PRO A 193 10.16 -19.81 9.33
N LEU A 194 11.35 -19.45 9.82
CA LEU A 194 12.50 -19.23 8.94
C LEU A 194 12.92 -20.52 8.23
N PRO A 195 13.50 -20.42 7.01
CA PRO A 195 13.93 -21.59 6.23
C PRO A 195 14.91 -22.49 6.98
N VAL A 196 15.87 -21.89 7.71
CA VAL A 196 16.82 -22.64 8.56
C VAL A 196 16.41 -22.51 10.02
N SER A 197 16.10 -23.64 10.64
CA SER A 197 15.71 -23.70 12.05
C SER A 197 16.90 -23.42 12.98
N GLY A 198 16.71 -22.50 13.93
CA GLY A 198 17.69 -22.18 14.96
C GLY A 198 17.63 -20.72 15.39
N LYS A 199 18.11 -20.43 16.61
CA LYS A 199 18.25 -19.06 17.14
C LYS A 199 19.71 -18.63 17.29
N ASP A 200 20.65 -19.49 16.94
CA ASP A 200 22.06 -19.14 16.86
C ASP A 200 22.36 -18.33 15.60
N MET A 201 23.46 -17.56 15.62
CA MET A 201 23.77 -16.64 14.53
C MET A 201 24.04 -17.35 13.20
N LYS A 202 24.53 -18.61 13.23
CA LYS A 202 24.83 -19.36 12.00
C LYS A 202 23.54 -19.72 11.26
N SER A 203 22.52 -20.20 11.97
CA SER A 203 21.21 -20.49 11.36
C SER A 203 20.50 -19.23 10.83
N ILE A 204 20.62 -18.09 11.53
CA ILE A 204 20.06 -16.82 11.05
C ILE A 204 20.76 -16.34 9.78
N LEU A 205 22.09 -16.42 9.72
CA LEU A 205 22.85 -16.06 8.51
C LEU A 205 22.49 -16.96 7.33
N ALA A 206 22.33 -18.27 7.54
CA ALA A 206 21.91 -19.20 6.51
C ALA A 206 20.48 -18.89 6.01
N SER A 207 19.55 -18.58 6.92
CA SER A 207 18.19 -18.14 6.55
C SER A 207 18.20 -16.85 5.74
N LEU A 208 19.07 -15.89 6.08
CA LEU A 208 19.24 -14.66 5.31
C LEU A 208 19.76 -14.95 3.90
N GLU A 209 20.74 -15.84 3.74
CA GLU A 209 21.26 -16.22 2.42
C GLU A 209 20.19 -16.87 1.54
N GLU A 210 19.37 -17.76 2.11
CA GLU A 210 18.26 -18.39 1.41
C GLU A 210 17.15 -17.37 1.08
N GLY A 211 16.84 -16.48 2.02
CA GLY A 211 15.91 -15.36 1.83
C GLY A 211 16.32 -14.48 0.66
N VAL A 212 17.60 -14.09 0.60
CA VAL A 212 18.12 -13.26 -0.50
C VAL A 212 17.94 -13.97 -1.85
N LYS A 213 18.21 -15.28 -1.94
CA LYS A 213 17.99 -16.04 -3.18
C LYS A 213 16.50 -16.11 -3.55
N GLY A 214 15.62 -16.20 -2.55
CA GLY A 214 14.18 -16.28 -2.74
C GLY A 214 13.52 -14.97 -3.19
N ILE A 215 13.99 -13.82 -2.71
CA ILE A 215 13.37 -12.51 -3.03
C ILE A 215 13.62 -12.07 -4.47
N PHE A 216 14.70 -12.52 -5.12
CA PHE A 216 15.00 -12.11 -6.50
C PHE A 216 14.23 -12.91 -7.56
N THR A 217 13.06 -13.42 -7.17
CA THR A 217 12.01 -13.92 -8.07
C THR A 217 10.93 -12.83 -8.18
N GLY A 218 10.49 -12.49 -9.39
CA GLY A 218 9.77 -11.24 -9.69
C GLY A 218 8.63 -10.86 -8.74
N GLU A 219 7.74 -11.80 -8.39
CA GLU A 219 6.59 -11.54 -7.52
C GLU A 219 6.98 -11.33 -6.04
N ARG A 220 7.98 -12.08 -5.55
CA ARG A 220 8.46 -11.97 -4.17
C ARG A 220 9.23 -10.67 -3.93
N TYR A 221 9.85 -10.13 -4.99
CA TYR A 221 10.60 -8.87 -4.89
C TYR A 221 9.68 -7.69 -4.58
N ALA A 222 8.54 -7.58 -5.26
CA ALA A 222 7.57 -6.51 -5.01
C ALA A 222 6.97 -6.59 -3.59
N GLU A 223 6.63 -7.80 -3.12
CA GLU A 223 6.16 -8.02 -1.75
C GLU A 223 7.23 -7.64 -0.70
N PHE A 224 8.49 -7.96 -0.98
CA PHE A 224 9.62 -7.53 -0.17
C PHE A 224 9.77 -6.00 -0.14
N LEU A 225 9.68 -5.31 -1.28
CA LEU A 225 9.73 -3.85 -1.34
C LEU A 225 8.56 -3.21 -0.57
N LYS A 226 7.37 -3.81 -0.60
CA LYS A 226 6.22 -3.36 0.20
C LYS A 226 6.45 -3.55 1.71
N THR A 227 7.19 -4.58 2.10
CA THR A 227 7.65 -4.74 3.49
C THR A 227 8.72 -3.69 3.83
N MET A 228 9.64 -3.43 2.89
CA MET A 228 10.68 -2.42 3.04
C MET A 228 10.12 -1.01 3.19
N SER A 229 9.04 -0.67 2.48
CA SER A 229 8.41 0.65 2.62
C SER A 229 7.85 0.89 4.03
N ARG A 230 7.41 -0.15 4.73
CA ARG A 230 6.91 -0.08 6.12
C ARG A 230 8.02 -0.13 7.16
N PHE A 231 9.07 -0.91 6.90
CA PHE A 231 10.19 -1.12 7.81
C PHE A 231 11.48 -0.45 7.33
N HIS A 232 11.37 0.68 6.62
CA HIS A 232 12.51 1.41 6.04
C HIS A 232 13.54 1.89 7.09
N ARG A 233 13.13 2.01 8.36
CA ARG A 233 14.00 2.35 9.51
C ARG A 233 14.75 1.14 10.11
N TYR A 234 14.43 -0.08 9.68
CA TYR A 234 15.15 -1.30 10.08
C TYR A 234 16.27 -1.60 9.09
N SER A 235 17.31 -2.32 9.52
CA SER A 235 18.35 -2.78 8.60
C SER A 235 17.77 -3.72 7.55
N PHE A 236 18.41 -3.79 6.37
CA PHE A 236 18.00 -4.69 5.27
C PHE A 236 17.80 -6.12 5.77
N GLN A 237 18.72 -6.62 6.60
CA GLN A 237 18.64 -7.95 7.18
C GLN A 237 17.37 -8.14 8.03
N ASN A 238 17.03 -7.16 8.88
CA ASN A 238 15.84 -7.25 9.71
C ASN A 238 14.57 -7.10 8.88
N THR A 239 14.55 -6.22 7.89
CA THR A 239 13.45 -6.09 6.94
C THR A 239 13.20 -7.40 6.19
N LEU A 240 14.27 -8.06 5.71
CA LEU A 240 14.19 -9.36 5.04
C LEU A 240 13.70 -10.46 6.00
N LEU A 241 14.22 -10.51 7.24
CA LEU A 241 13.76 -11.45 8.25
C LEU A 241 12.27 -11.28 8.56
N ILE A 242 11.79 -10.04 8.68
CA ILE A 242 10.37 -9.75 8.88
C ILE A 242 9.58 -10.22 7.66
N ALA A 243 9.99 -9.85 6.44
CA ALA A 243 9.30 -10.22 5.20
C ALA A 243 9.15 -11.74 5.02
N MET A 244 10.19 -12.53 5.35
CA MET A 244 10.14 -14.00 5.24
C MET A 244 9.14 -14.64 6.22
N GLN A 245 8.88 -14.00 7.37
CA GLN A 245 8.08 -14.58 8.44
C GLN A 245 6.64 -14.02 8.47
N ARG A 246 6.49 -12.73 8.14
CA ARG A 246 5.24 -11.94 8.17
C ARG A 246 5.33 -10.80 7.14
N PRO A 247 5.11 -11.06 5.83
CA PRO A 247 5.10 -10.00 4.81
C PRO A 247 3.92 -9.02 4.98
N ASP A 248 2.89 -9.43 5.71
CA ASP A 248 1.76 -8.62 6.14
C ASP A 248 2.05 -7.72 7.36
N ALA A 249 3.23 -7.83 7.98
CA ALA A 249 3.56 -7.05 9.17
C ALA A 249 3.50 -5.54 8.89
N THR A 250 3.01 -4.80 9.88
CA THR A 250 2.80 -3.34 9.80
C THR A 250 3.56 -2.61 10.89
N LEU A 251 3.67 -3.19 12.09
CA LEU A 251 4.42 -2.59 13.19
C LEU A 251 4.90 -3.68 14.13
N VAL A 252 6.22 -3.77 14.33
CA VAL A 252 6.83 -4.79 15.19
C VAL A 252 7.46 -4.20 16.43
N ALA A 253 7.28 -4.87 17.57
CA ALA A 253 7.99 -4.54 18.80
C ALA A 253 8.23 -5.78 19.66
N GLY A 254 9.19 -5.69 20.59
CA GLY A 254 9.43 -6.73 21.59
C GLY A 254 8.28 -6.84 22.58
N TYR A 255 8.08 -8.01 23.17
CA TYR A 255 6.98 -8.30 24.10
C TYR A 255 6.83 -7.25 25.22
N ARG A 256 7.92 -6.91 25.91
CA ARG A 256 7.91 -5.89 26.99
C ARG A 256 7.57 -4.49 26.49
N LYS A 257 7.95 -4.15 25.25
CA LYS A 257 7.62 -2.86 24.63
C LYS A 257 6.13 -2.78 24.35
N TRP A 258 5.50 -3.85 23.86
CA TRP A 258 4.04 -3.92 23.74
C TRP A 258 3.33 -3.71 25.09
N GLN A 259 3.80 -4.38 26.15
CA GLN A 259 3.25 -4.19 27.49
C GLN A 259 3.34 -2.74 27.97
N SER A 260 4.47 -2.07 27.72
CA SER A 260 4.63 -0.64 28.07
C SER A 260 3.69 0.30 27.30
N MET A 261 3.21 -0.12 26.13
CA MET A 261 2.24 0.62 25.31
C MET A 261 0.79 0.20 25.62
N GLY A 262 0.55 -0.53 26.71
CA GLY A 262 -0.78 -0.97 27.11
C GLY A 262 -1.36 -2.06 26.19
N ARG A 263 -0.51 -2.86 25.56
CA ARG A 263 -0.89 -3.97 24.68
C ARG A 263 -0.27 -5.29 25.16
N GLN A 264 -0.96 -6.38 24.90
CA GLN A 264 -0.59 -7.72 25.29
C GLN A 264 -0.54 -8.62 24.05
N VAL A 265 0.52 -9.40 23.89
CA VAL A 265 0.59 -10.40 22.82
C VAL A 265 -0.42 -11.50 23.13
N ARG A 266 -1.24 -11.87 22.13
CA ARG A 266 -2.27 -12.90 22.26
C ARG A 266 -1.62 -14.26 22.54
N ARG A 267 -2.31 -15.08 23.33
CA ARG A 267 -1.80 -16.40 23.70
C ARG A 267 -1.70 -17.30 22.47
N GLY A 268 -0.56 -17.96 22.29
CA GLY A 268 -0.33 -18.90 21.18
C GLY A 268 0.31 -18.26 19.94
N GLU A 269 0.49 -16.94 19.91
CA GLU A 269 1.15 -16.24 18.81
C GLU A 269 2.63 -16.62 18.69
N LYS A 270 3.05 -16.92 17.46
CA LYS A 270 4.46 -17.19 17.14
C LYS A 270 5.18 -15.86 16.89
N GLY A 271 6.29 -15.62 17.58
CA GLY A 271 7.06 -14.40 17.40
C GLY A 271 7.93 -14.40 16.15
N ILE A 272 8.19 -13.22 15.61
CA ILE A 272 9.06 -12.93 14.47
C ILE A 272 10.50 -12.83 14.98
N THR A 273 11.43 -13.54 14.36
CA THR A 273 12.84 -13.50 14.72
C THR A 273 13.57 -12.39 13.98
N ILE A 274 14.25 -11.51 14.71
CA ILE A 274 15.10 -10.43 14.16
C ILE A 274 16.51 -10.49 14.77
N VAL A 275 17.46 -9.74 14.23
CA VAL A 275 18.80 -9.54 14.79
C VAL A 275 18.83 -8.24 15.60
N ALA A 276 19.19 -8.35 16.87
CA ALA A 276 19.30 -7.20 17.77
C ALA A 276 20.70 -7.09 18.39
N PRO A 277 21.19 -5.87 18.66
CA PRO A 277 22.45 -5.67 19.36
C PRO A 277 22.36 -6.18 20.81
N ALA A 278 23.43 -6.83 21.26
CA ALA A 278 23.64 -7.33 22.61
C ALA A 278 25.10 -7.11 23.02
N PRO A 279 25.52 -5.83 23.16
CA PRO A 279 26.92 -5.49 23.44
C PRO A 279 27.37 -6.10 24.77
N VAL A 280 28.62 -6.58 24.81
CA VAL A 280 29.22 -7.14 26.03
C VAL A 280 30.36 -6.21 26.47
N LYS A 281 30.31 -5.78 27.73
CA LYS A 281 31.38 -5.03 28.36
C LYS A 281 32.51 -5.99 28.76
N ARG A 282 33.74 -5.69 28.35
CA ARG A 282 34.94 -6.41 28.80
C ARG A 282 35.92 -5.40 29.36
N LYS A 283 36.33 -5.60 30.62
CA LYS A 283 37.47 -4.87 31.20
C LYS A 283 38.76 -5.42 30.59
N ARG A 284 39.63 -4.53 30.12
CA ARG A 284 40.96 -4.88 29.64
C ARG A 284 41.95 -3.99 30.38
N GLU A 285 42.91 -4.61 31.06
CA GLU A 285 44.12 -3.92 31.54
C GLU A 285 44.94 -3.54 30.30
N GLN A 286 45.25 -2.26 30.15
CA GLN A 286 45.99 -1.76 29.01
C GLN A 286 47.31 -1.15 29.51
N ASP A 287 48.43 -1.72 29.08
CA ASP A 287 49.76 -1.15 29.29
C ASP A 287 49.90 0.14 28.46
N VAL A 288 50.21 1.25 29.11
CA VAL A 288 50.24 2.61 28.53
C VAL A 288 51.43 2.83 27.57
N SER A 289 52.29 1.83 27.35
CA SER A 289 53.56 1.99 26.62
C SER A 289 53.44 2.05 25.09
N VAL A 290 52.25 1.92 24.49
CA VAL A 290 52.12 1.72 23.01
C VAL A 290 51.55 2.92 22.25
N GLN A 291 51.28 4.07 22.87
CA GLN A 291 50.66 5.20 22.15
C GLN A 291 51.49 6.47 21.96
N ASN A 292 52.70 6.58 22.49
CA ASN A 292 53.54 7.76 22.24
C ASN A 292 54.92 7.38 21.69
N GLU A 293 55.19 7.77 20.44
CA GLU A 293 56.53 7.83 19.84
C GLU A 293 57.37 8.95 20.49
N SER A 294 57.53 8.91 21.82
CA SER A 294 58.48 9.74 22.55
C SER A 294 58.90 9.01 23.82
N PRO A 295 60.20 8.82 24.06
CA PRO A 295 60.66 8.11 25.24
C PRO A 295 60.43 9.01 26.47
N VAL A 296 59.49 8.62 27.33
CA VAL A 296 59.37 9.19 28.68
C VAL A 296 60.26 8.35 29.61
N PRO A 297 61.12 8.97 30.45
CA PRO A 297 62.04 8.26 31.33
C PRO A 297 61.30 7.58 32.48
N ASP A 298 61.82 6.42 32.88
CA ASP A 298 61.48 5.59 34.05
C ASP A 298 60.52 6.19 35.08
N GLY A 299 59.36 5.55 35.26
CA GLY A 299 58.48 5.81 36.39
C GLY A 299 57.11 5.15 36.23
N GLU A 300 56.95 3.98 36.84
CA GLU A 300 55.69 3.31 37.23
C GLU A 300 54.52 3.40 36.24
N GLY A 301 54.38 2.36 35.39
CA GLY A 301 53.19 2.15 34.58
C GLY A 301 51.94 2.10 35.45
N LYS A 302 51.08 3.12 35.34
CA LYS A 302 49.71 3.06 35.84
C LYS A 302 48.90 2.18 34.90
N GLU A 303 48.48 1.03 35.40
CA GLU A 303 47.44 0.22 34.76
C GLU A 303 46.11 0.98 34.84
N GLU A 304 45.59 1.45 33.71
CA GLU A 304 44.21 1.93 33.63
C GLU A 304 43.29 0.80 33.16
N GLU A 305 42.24 0.51 33.95
CA GLU A 305 41.16 -0.39 33.54
C GLU A 305 40.31 0.28 32.45
N ALA A 306 40.56 -0.02 31.18
CA ALA A 306 39.71 0.42 30.09
C ALA A 306 38.51 -0.53 29.90
N GLU A 307 37.28 -0.03 30.07
CA GLU A 307 36.06 -0.76 29.66
C GLU A 307 35.90 -0.70 28.14
N THR A 308 36.15 -1.82 27.44
CA THR A 308 35.86 -1.92 26.00
C THR A 308 34.49 -2.57 25.78
N VAL A 309 33.60 -1.91 25.03
CA VAL A 309 32.30 -2.46 24.61
C VAL A 309 32.49 -3.23 23.30
N ILE A 310 32.31 -4.55 23.35
CA ILE A 310 32.38 -5.40 22.16
C ILE A 310 30.98 -5.48 21.53
N PRO A 311 30.77 -5.01 20.28
CA PRO A 311 29.50 -5.17 19.60
C PRO A 311 29.25 -6.65 19.33
N ARG A 312 28.18 -7.19 19.89
CA ARG A 312 27.67 -8.52 19.59
C ARG A 312 26.21 -8.40 19.18
N PHE A 313 25.76 -9.36 18.38
CA PHE A 313 24.38 -9.46 17.94
C PHE A 313 23.79 -10.79 18.41
N LYS A 314 22.47 -10.82 18.63
CA LYS A 314 21.73 -12.03 18.97
C LYS A 314 20.38 -12.06 18.25
N ALA A 315 19.86 -13.26 18.06
CA ALA A 315 18.46 -13.42 17.67
C ALA A 315 17.55 -12.89 18.79
N ALA A 316 16.62 -12.02 18.44
CA ALA A 316 15.59 -11.48 19.30
C ALA A 316 14.21 -11.79 18.72
N THR A 317 13.21 -11.85 19.58
CA THR A 317 11.83 -12.15 19.19
C THR A 317 10.98 -10.89 19.35
N VAL A 318 10.32 -10.49 18.26
CA VAL A 318 9.36 -9.39 18.20
C VAL A 318 8.00 -9.92 17.74
N PHE A 319 6.98 -9.10 17.88
CA PHE A 319 5.61 -9.42 17.50
C PHE A 319 5.01 -8.25 16.72
N ASP A 320 4.22 -8.54 15.70
CA ASP A 320 3.45 -7.54 14.96
C ASP A 320 2.25 -7.05 15.79
N ILE A 321 1.79 -5.82 15.55
CA ILE A 321 0.62 -5.23 16.20
C ILE A 321 -0.65 -6.10 16.06
N GLY A 322 -0.84 -6.76 14.92
CA GLY A 322 -1.94 -7.69 14.66
C GLY A 322 -1.91 -8.95 15.55
N GLN A 323 -0.76 -9.25 16.16
CA GLN A 323 -0.59 -10.33 17.14
C GLN A 323 -0.86 -9.88 18.58
N THR A 324 -1.26 -8.63 18.77
CA THR A 324 -1.50 -8.04 20.09
C THR A 324 -2.94 -7.56 20.24
N GLU A 325 -3.39 -7.48 21.48
CA GLU A 325 -4.66 -6.88 21.90
C GLU A 325 -4.40 -5.80 22.95
N GLY A 326 -5.28 -4.81 23.03
CA GLY A 326 -5.12 -3.69 23.98
C GLY A 326 -5.40 -2.34 23.32
N ARG A 327 -4.91 -1.28 23.96
CA ARG A 327 -5.19 0.11 23.55
C ARG A 327 -4.76 0.38 22.11
N PRO A 328 -5.54 1.13 21.31
CA PRO A 328 -5.09 1.63 20.02
C PRO A 328 -3.71 2.27 20.17
N VAL A 329 -2.78 1.92 19.29
CA VAL A 329 -1.47 2.58 19.24
C VAL A 329 -1.67 3.84 18.42
N GLU A 330 -1.40 4.99 19.02
CA GLU A 330 -1.20 6.22 18.24
C GLU A 330 0.05 6.01 17.39
N THR A 331 -0.13 5.60 16.14
CA THR A 331 0.95 5.57 15.17
C THR A 331 1.30 7.01 14.81
N LEU A 332 2.59 7.32 14.73
CA LEU A 332 3.10 8.65 14.41
C LEU A 332 2.78 9.12 12.98
N GLU A 333 2.13 8.29 12.16
CA GLU A 333 1.59 8.66 10.86
C GLU A 333 0.17 9.22 11.08
N PRO A 334 0.00 10.56 11.07
CA PRO A 334 -1.30 11.16 11.25
C PRO A 334 -2.19 10.79 10.05
N GLU A 335 -3.49 10.62 10.28
CA GLU A 335 -4.51 10.59 9.21
C GLU A 335 -4.36 11.80 8.25
N GLU A 336 -3.78 12.90 8.73
CA GLU A 336 -3.45 14.10 7.94
C GLU A 336 -2.48 13.80 6.78
N LEU A 337 -1.50 12.89 6.94
CA LEU A 337 -0.59 12.53 5.84
C LEU A 337 -1.30 11.74 4.73
N THR A 338 -2.37 11.01 5.05
CA THR A 338 -3.16 10.33 4.03
C THR A 338 -4.03 11.29 3.21
N ASP A 339 -4.45 12.42 3.80
CA ASP A 339 -5.14 13.48 3.05
C ASP A 339 -4.16 14.33 2.22
N ALA A 340 -2.93 14.53 2.71
CA ALA A 340 -1.85 15.18 1.95
C ALA A 340 -1.50 14.46 0.64
N VAL A 341 -1.66 13.14 0.58
CA VAL A 341 -1.42 12.35 -0.64
C VAL A 341 -2.56 12.53 -1.66
N LYS A 342 -3.77 12.92 -1.20
CA LYS A 342 -4.87 13.29 -2.10
C LYS A 342 -4.62 14.68 -2.71
N ASP A 343 -3.85 15.52 -2.04
CA ASP A 343 -3.35 16.77 -2.60
C ASP A 343 -2.06 16.53 -3.40
N HIS A 344 -2.26 16.18 -4.67
CA HIS A 344 -1.16 15.87 -5.58
C HIS A 344 -0.19 17.03 -5.78
N ASP A 345 -0.65 18.28 -5.65
CA ASP A 345 0.18 19.47 -5.78
C ASP A 345 1.10 19.66 -4.57
N LEU A 346 0.57 19.43 -3.35
CA LEU A 346 1.35 19.42 -2.12
C LEU A 346 2.46 18.37 -2.15
N PHE A 347 2.13 17.18 -2.66
CA PHE A 347 3.08 16.09 -2.81
C PHE A 347 4.19 16.42 -3.82
N LEU A 348 3.83 16.96 -4.99
CA LEU A 348 4.82 17.41 -5.97
C LEU A 348 5.68 18.56 -5.45
N LYS A 349 5.11 19.48 -4.67
CA LYS A 349 5.86 20.54 -3.96
C LYS A 349 6.88 19.92 -2.99
N ALA A 350 6.50 18.90 -2.22
CA ALA A 350 7.40 18.20 -1.31
C ALA A 350 8.54 17.49 -2.05
N ILE A 351 8.27 16.84 -3.18
CA ILE A 351 9.31 16.22 -4.00
C ILE A 351 10.29 17.29 -4.53
N ARG A 352 9.78 18.41 -5.06
CA ARG A 352 10.61 19.53 -5.54
C ARG A 352 11.57 20.06 -4.48
N GLU A 353 11.11 20.13 -3.24
CA GLU A 353 11.88 20.63 -2.08
C GLU A 353 12.92 19.64 -1.56
N LEU A 354 12.70 18.33 -1.75
CA LEU A 354 13.65 17.28 -1.37
C LEU A 354 14.63 16.92 -2.48
N SER A 355 14.25 17.21 -3.73
CA SER A 355 15.09 16.92 -4.87
C SER A 355 16.43 17.66 -4.77
N PRO A 356 17.57 16.99 -5.02
CA PRO A 356 18.88 17.64 -5.00
C PRO A 356 19.07 18.62 -6.18
N VAL A 357 18.18 18.57 -7.16
CA VAL A 357 18.21 19.35 -8.40
C VAL A 357 16.82 19.89 -8.74
N PRO A 358 16.70 21.01 -9.46
CA PRO A 358 15.41 21.56 -9.85
C PRO A 358 14.60 20.55 -10.70
N ILE A 359 13.29 20.46 -10.42
CA ILE A 359 12.35 19.67 -11.21
C ILE A 359 11.48 20.63 -12.02
N ARG A 360 11.50 20.51 -13.34
CA ARG A 360 10.60 21.22 -14.24
C ARG A 360 9.67 20.26 -14.98
N MET A 361 8.47 20.75 -15.25
CA MET A 361 7.51 20.05 -16.11
C MET A 361 7.74 20.54 -17.55
N ASP A 362 7.87 19.64 -18.51
CA ASP A 362 7.94 20.01 -19.93
C ASP A 362 7.35 19.00 -20.91
N GLU A 363 7.20 19.39 -22.18
CA GLU A 363 6.88 18.45 -23.26
C GLU A 363 8.14 17.69 -23.68
N ILE A 364 8.09 16.37 -23.59
CA ILE A 364 9.16 15.44 -23.96
C ILE A 364 8.68 14.68 -25.19
N GLU A 365 9.45 14.74 -26.27
CA GLU A 365 9.16 13.98 -27.48
C GLU A 365 9.47 12.49 -27.28
N GLY A 366 8.54 11.61 -27.67
CA GLY A 366 8.73 10.16 -27.67
C GLY A 366 7.98 9.43 -26.55
N GLN A 367 8.56 8.33 -26.07
CA GLN A 367 7.93 7.45 -25.06
C GLN A 367 8.42 7.72 -23.62
N ALA A 368 9.44 8.58 -23.47
CA ALA A 368 9.98 8.91 -22.16
C ALA A 368 8.98 9.76 -21.37
N LYS A 369 8.77 9.41 -20.10
CA LYS A 369 7.88 10.14 -19.19
C LYS A 369 8.62 11.18 -18.36
N GLY A 370 9.94 11.06 -18.26
CA GLY A 370 10.83 11.96 -17.57
C GLY A 370 12.28 11.52 -17.79
N PHE A 371 13.22 12.38 -17.40
CA PHE A 371 14.63 12.06 -17.34
C PHE A 371 15.37 13.01 -16.40
N TYR A 372 16.44 12.53 -15.78
CA TYR A 372 17.46 13.35 -15.14
C TYR A 372 18.55 13.75 -16.15
N ASP A 373 18.68 15.05 -16.42
CA ASP A 373 19.75 15.61 -17.24
C ASP A 373 21.01 15.81 -16.38
N THR A 374 21.96 14.90 -16.52
CA THR A 374 23.26 14.97 -15.80
C THR A 374 24.11 16.19 -16.18
N GLY A 375 23.92 16.77 -17.37
CA GLY A 375 24.70 17.91 -17.84
C GLY A 375 24.16 19.23 -17.30
N ALA A 376 22.85 19.42 -17.39
CA ALA A 376 22.16 20.60 -16.86
C ALA A 376 21.89 20.50 -15.34
N ARG A 377 22.04 19.30 -14.75
CA ARG A 377 21.69 18.97 -13.36
C ARG A 377 20.27 19.41 -13.03
N GLU A 378 19.33 18.96 -13.85
CA GLU A 378 17.89 19.19 -13.69
C GLU A 378 17.10 17.92 -13.99
N ILE A 379 15.89 17.84 -13.44
CA ILE A 379 14.93 16.78 -13.75
C ILE A 379 13.82 17.37 -14.61
N VAL A 380 13.52 16.68 -15.71
CA VAL A 380 12.43 17.03 -16.61
C VAL A 380 11.36 15.94 -16.53
N VAL A 381 10.11 16.34 -16.26
CA VAL A 381 8.95 15.43 -16.19
C VAL A 381 7.92 15.82 -17.24
N GLN A 382 7.36 14.84 -17.94
CA GLN A 382 6.37 15.03 -19.01
C GLN A 382 5.11 15.74 -18.50
N LYS A 383 4.71 16.83 -19.17
CA LYS A 383 3.43 17.51 -18.94
C LYS A 383 2.23 16.66 -19.38
N GLY A 384 1.11 16.80 -18.67
CA GLY A 384 -0.19 16.23 -19.05
C GLY A 384 -0.35 14.73 -18.75
N MET A 385 0.52 14.14 -17.94
CA MET A 385 0.31 12.78 -17.42
C MET A 385 -0.70 12.77 -16.27
N SER A 386 -1.21 11.59 -15.91
CA SER A 386 -1.98 11.45 -14.68
C SER A 386 -1.16 11.84 -13.45
N GLU A 387 -1.82 12.27 -12.39
CA GLU A 387 -1.15 12.71 -11.15
C GLU A 387 -0.27 11.59 -10.55
N SER A 388 -0.81 10.36 -10.48
CA SER A 388 -0.08 9.18 -10.02
C SER A 388 1.15 8.90 -10.87
N GLN A 389 1.08 9.04 -12.19
CA GLN A 389 2.21 8.82 -13.09
C GLN A 389 3.25 9.94 -12.94
N THR A 390 2.80 11.18 -12.78
CA THR A 390 3.68 12.35 -12.58
C THR A 390 4.49 12.20 -11.30
N ILE A 391 3.86 11.79 -10.21
CA ILE A 391 4.55 11.53 -8.94
C ILE A 391 5.54 10.37 -9.07
N LYS A 392 5.11 9.23 -9.63
CA LYS A 392 6.00 8.07 -9.87
C LYS A 392 7.26 8.47 -10.62
N THR A 393 7.09 9.20 -11.72
CA THR A 393 8.18 9.66 -12.55
C THR A 393 9.05 10.66 -11.81
N ALA A 394 8.48 11.66 -11.15
CA ALA A 394 9.25 12.65 -10.39
C ALA A 394 10.10 12.00 -9.29
N VAL A 395 9.54 11.04 -8.53
CA VAL A 395 10.30 10.29 -7.52
C VAL A 395 11.40 9.45 -8.17
N HIS A 396 11.11 8.75 -9.27
CA HIS A 396 12.08 7.93 -9.99
C HIS A 396 13.27 8.76 -10.48
N GLU A 397 13.02 9.90 -11.15
CA GLU A 397 14.10 10.78 -11.60
C GLU A 397 14.86 11.43 -10.44
N THR A 398 14.18 11.73 -9.33
CA THR A 398 14.83 12.20 -8.09
C THR A 398 15.80 11.14 -7.56
N CYS A 399 15.44 9.85 -7.65
CA CYS A 399 16.34 8.76 -7.26
C CYS A 399 17.59 8.72 -8.16
N HIS A 400 17.44 8.92 -9.47
CA HIS A 400 18.60 9.05 -10.37
C HIS A 400 19.49 10.22 -9.98
N ALA A 401 18.92 11.38 -9.67
CA ALA A 401 19.71 12.54 -9.24
C ALA A 401 20.42 12.31 -7.89
N MET A 402 19.81 11.56 -6.96
CA MET A 402 20.40 11.24 -5.66
C MET A 402 21.49 10.16 -5.70
N LEU A 403 21.31 9.13 -6.53
CA LEU A 403 22.14 7.92 -6.52
C LEU A 403 23.09 7.80 -7.72
N HIS A 404 22.71 8.36 -8.86
CA HIS A 404 23.29 8.05 -10.16
C HIS A 404 23.84 9.29 -10.87
N ASP A 405 24.09 10.36 -10.13
CA ASP A 405 24.80 11.51 -10.63
C ASP A 405 26.23 11.14 -11.03
N ARG A 406 26.60 11.47 -12.26
CA ARG A 406 27.85 11.01 -12.88
C ARG A 406 29.07 11.55 -12.14
N GLU A 407 29.08 12.83 -11.83
CA GLU A 407 30.20 13.48 -11.14
C GLU A 407 30.38 12.92 -9.72
N THR A 408 29.27 12.68 -9.03
CA THR A 408 29.26 12.08 -7.69
C THR A 408 29.79 10.64 -7.71
N MET A 409 29.31 9.80 -8.64
CA MET A 409 29.80 8.43 -8.77
C MET A 409 31.29 8.37 -9.15
N GLU A 410 31.75 9.25 -10.04
CA GLU A 410 33.17 9.35 -10.42
C GLU A 410 34.05 9.75 -9.22
N LYS A 411 33.59 10.71 -8.41
CA LYS A 411 34.29 11.18 -7.20
C LYS A 411 34.39 10.11 -6.12
N GLU A 412 33.35 9.31 -5.94
CA GLU A 412 33.31 8.22 -4.95
C GLU A 412 33.97 6.93 -5.45
N GLY A 413 34.40 6.89 -6.73
CA GLY A 413 35.00 5.71 -7.35
C GLY A 413 34.00 4.56 -7.52
N VAL A 414 32.70 4.87 -7.56
CA VAL A 414 31.61 3.89 -7.69
C VAL A 414 31.27 3.70 -9.15
N GLN A 415 31.28 2.45 -9.62
CA GLN A 415 30.82 2.09 -10.96
C GLN A 415 29.63 1.14 -10.86
N LYS A 416 28.52 1.51 -11.50
CA LYS A 416 27.30 0.69 -11.60
C LYS A 416 26.89 0.58 -13.07
N ASP A 417 26.54 -0.62 -13.49
CA ASP A 417 25.93 -0.84 -14.80
C ASP A 417 24.53 -0.18 -14.86
N GLN A 418 24.02 0.04 -16.07
CA GLN A 418 22.73 0.69 -16.28
C GLN A 418 21.59 -0.07 -15.59
N MET A 419 21.58 -1.41 -15.65
CA MET A 419 20.50 -2.22 -15.08
C MET A 419 20.41 -2.06 -13.56
N THR A 420 21.55 -2.03 -12.86
CA THR A 420 21.58 -1.73 -11.41
C THR A 420 21.01 -0.35 -11.09
N ARG A 421 21.37 0.66 -11.89
CA ARG A 421 20.90 2.03 -11.68
C ARG A 421 19.37 2.11 -11.83
N GLU A 422 18.82 1.50 -12.88
CA GLU A 422 17.37 1.43 -13.09
C GLU A 422 16.67 0.65 -11.96
N ILE A 423 17.21 -0.51 -11.56
CA ILE A 423 16.64 -1.33 -10.47
C ILE A 423 16.60 -0.56 -9.15
N GLU A 424 17.69 0.12 -8.80
CA GLU A 424 17.75 0.89 -7.58
C GLU A 424 16.75 2.05 -7.61
N ALA A 425 16.70 2.82 -8.70
CA ALA A 425 15.77 3.93 -8.84
C ALA A 425 14.30 3.47 -8.84
N GLU A 426 13.97 2.42 -9.60
CA GLU A 426 12.62 1.87 -9.67
C GLU A 426 12.18 1.24 -8.34
N SER A 427 13.07 0.54 -7.65
CA SER A 427 12.79 -0.05 -6.34
C SER A 427 12.56 1.02 -5.27
N VAL A 428 13.37 2.09 -5.26
CA VAL A 428 13.16 3.22 -4.33
C VAL A 428 11.84 3.92 -4.63
N ALA A 429 11.54 4.19 -5.89
CA ALA A 429 10.28 4.81 -6.28
C ALA A 429 9.06 3.95 -5.89
N TYR A 430 9.14 2.63 -6.07
CA TYR A 430 8.12 1.69 -5.60
C TYR A 430 7.92 1.75 -4.09
N CYS A 431 9.01 1.74 -3.30
CA CYS A 431 8.95 1.85 -1.85
C CYS A 431 8.28 3.14 -1.39
N VAL A 432 8.70 4.28 -1.95
CA VAL A 432 8.13 5.61 -1.63
C VAL A 432 6.65 5.64 -1.99
N CYS A 433 6.27 5.27 -3.22
CA CYS A 433 4.87 5.26 -3.64
C CYS A 433 4.02 4.32 -2.77
N SER A 434 4.56 3.15 -2.40
CA SER A 434 3.88 2.20 -1.52
C SER A 434 3.66 2.73 -0.10
N ALA A 435 4.64 3.46 0.46
CA ALA A 435 4.51 4.08 1.78
C ALA A 435 3.36 5.10 1.83
N PHE A 436 3.24 5.90 0.77
CA PHE A 436 2.19 6.90 0.64
C PHE A 436 0.88 6.38 0.04
N ARG A 437 0.76 5.06 -0.23
CA ARG A 437 -0.43 4.43 -0.84
C ARG A 437 -0.80 4.98 -2.22
N ILE A 438 0.19 5.49 -2.95
CA ILE A 438 0.06 5.82 -4.36
C ILE A 438 0.00 4.51 -5.14
N ASP A 439 -0.92 4.41 -6.09
CA ASP A 439 -1.10 3.20 -6.90
C ASP A 439 0.24 2.70 -7.45
N THR A 440 0.65 1.46 -7.15
CA THR A 440 1.90 0.86 -7.66
C THR A 440 1.68 -0.23 -8.71
N SER A 441 0.44 -0.44 -9.18
CA SER A 441 0.07 -1.53 -10.09
C SER A 441 0.84 -1.54 -11.41
N GLY A 442 1.30 -0.36 -11.86
CA GLY A 442 2.11 -0.21 -13.08
C GLY A 442 3.60 -0.58 -12.94
N TYR A 443 4.11 -0.85 -11.73
CA TYR A 443 5.50 -1.29 -11.54
C TYR A 443 5.62 -2.81 -11.76
N SER A 444 6.69 -3.24 -12.42
CA SER A 444 6.97 -4.65 -12.61
C SER A 444 8.47 -4.88 -12.65
N PHE A 445 8.95 -5.96 -12.02
CA PHE A 445 10.38 -6.28 -11.94
C PHE A 445 10.72 -7.60 -12.67
N PRO A 446 10.33 -7.80 -13.95
CA PRO A 446 10.56 -9.07 -14.65
C PRO A 446 12.05 -9.37 -14.87
N TYR A 447 12.87 -8.33 -14.88
CA TYR A 447 14.31 -8.40 -15.12
C TYR A 447 15.13 -8.73 -13.84
N ILE A 448 14.52 -8.77 -12.65
CA ILE A 448 15.23 -8.92 -11.37
C ILE A 448 15.94 -10.28 -11.24
N ALA A 449 15.33 -11.34 -11.77
CA ALA A 449 15.91 -12.68 -11.77
C ALA A 449 17.19 -12.72 -12.62
N GLY A 450 17.13 -12.12 -13.81
CA GLY A 450 18.30 -11.98 -14.69
C GLY A 450 19.39 -11.13 -14.05
N TRP A 451 19.05 -9.98 -13.48
CA TRP A 451 19.99 -9.10 -12.80
C TRP A 451 20.72 -9.78 -11.62
N SER A 452 20.00 -10.57 -10.82
CA SER A 452 20.56 -11.21 -9.63
C SER A 452 21.48 -12.40 -9.93
N SER A 453 21.23 -13.11 -11.06
CA SER A 453 21.93 -14.34 -11.44
C SER A 453 23.44 -14.20 -11.64
N GLY A 454 23.90 -13.01 -12.02
CA GLY A 454 25.30 -12.71 -12.29
C GLY A 454 26.08 -12.07 -11.15
N ARG A 455 25.47 -11.89 -9.96
CA ARG A 455 26.03 -11.10 -8.86
C ARG A 455 26.30 -11.93 -7.62
N ASP A 456 27.30 -11.51 -6.86
CA ASP A 456 27.55 -12.11 -5.56
C ASP A 456 26.62 -11.55 -4.47
N MET A 457 26.59 -12.24 -3.33
CA MET A 457 25.75 -11.89 -2.19
C MET A 457 26.10 -10.52 -1.59
N LYS A 458 27.35 -10.06 -1.72
CA LYS A 458 27.81 -8.78 -1.17
C LYS A 458 27.30 -7.62 -2.02
N GLU A 459 27.36 -7.75 -3.35
CA GLU A 459 26.82 -6.78 -4.29
C GLU A 459 25.30 -6.63 -4.14
N LEU A 460 24.58 -7.76 -4.07
CA LEU A 460 23.13 -7.76 -3.88
C LEU A 460 22.73 -7.08 -2.57
N LYS A 461 23.43 -7.40 -1.47
CA LYS A 461 23.22 -6.75 -0.17
C LYS A 461 23.49 -5.24 -0.23
N ALA A 462 24.58 -4.82 -0.86
CA ALA A 462 24.94 -3.41 -0.99
C ALA A 462 23.88 -2.61 -1.77
N SER A 463 23.34 -3.19 -2.85
CA SER A 463 22.26 -2.57 -3.62
C SER A 463 20.96 -2.47 -2.80
N MET A 464 20.61 -3.53 -2.05
CA MET A 464 19.42 -3.49 -1.18
C MET A 464 19.56 -2.51 -0.01
N ASP A 465 20.76 -2.39 0.57
CA ASP A 465 21.07 -1.37 1.58
C ASP A 465 20.93 0.04 0.99
N THR A 466 21.41 0.26 -0.23
CA THR A 466 21.26 1.54 -0.96
C THR A 466 19.79 1.89 -1.17
N ILE A 467 18.98 0.92 -1.64
CA ILE A 467 17.54 1.10 -1.83
C ILE A 467 16.86 1.45 -0.51
N ARG A 468 17.13 0.68 0.56
CA ARG A 468 16.53 0.92 1.87
C ARG A 468 16.87 2.32 2.40
N GLU A 469 18.14 2.71 2.37
CA GLU A 469 18.57 4.01 2.90
C GLU A 469 17.96 5.17 2.12
N THR A 470 17.93 5.07 0.79
CA THR A 470 17.42 6.14 -0.07
C THR A 470 15.90 6.24 0.03
N ALA A 471 15.20 5.10 0.01
CA ALA A 471 13.76 5.07 0.27
C ALA A 471 13.43 5.62 1.65
N GLY A 472 14.19 5.25 2.68
CA GLY A 472 13.99 5.76 4.03
C GLY A 472 14.16 7.27 4.12
N LYS A 473 15.23 7.82 3.53
CA LYS A 473 15.47 9.27 3.46
C LYS A 473 14.31 10.00 2.76
N LEU A 474 13.84 9.47 1.62
CA LEU A 474 12.73 10.07 0.87
C LEU A 474 11.40 9.97 1.62
N ILE A 475 11.07 8.81 2.21
CA ILE A 475 9.83 8.61 2.98
C ILE A 475 9.80 9.53 4.20
N ASP A 476 10.88 9.58 4.98
CA ASP A 476 10.98 10.43 6.16
C ASP A 476 10.94 11.92 5.76
N GLY A 477 11.70 12.32 4.74
CA GLY A 477 11.73 13.70 4.26
C GLY A 477 10.40 14.17 3.68
N LEU A 478 9.72 13.33 2.89
CA LEU A 478 8.40 13.64 2.33
C LEU A 478 7.37 13.78 3.44
N SER A 479 7.37 12.86 4.41
CA SER A 479 6.46 12.91 5.55
C SER A 479 6.65 14.20 6.36
N GLU A 480 7.89 14.64 6.57
CA GLU A 480 8.20 15.90 7.24
C GLU A 480 7.70 17.11 6.43
N LYS A 481 8.03 17.20 5.15
CA LYS A 481 7.64 18.31 4.27
C LYS A 481 6.11 18.43 4.12
N LEU A 482 5.42 17.31 3.89
CA LEU A 482 3.96 17.28 3.81
C LEU A 482 3.32 17.78 5.10
N ARG A 483 3.83 17.34 6.26
CA ARG A 483 3.34 17.81 7.56
C ARG A 483 3.52 19.32 7.75
N LEU A 484 4.67 19.86 7.31
CA LEU A 484 4.92 21.31 7.37
C LEU A 484 3.95 22.08 6.47
N PHE A 485 3.76 21.65 5.23
CA PHE A 485 2.86 22.36 4.31
C PHE A 485 1.39 22.29 4.75
N LEU A 486 0.94 21.15 5.25
CA LEU A 486 -0.40 21.05 5.82
C LEU A 486 -0.60 21.98 7.03
N ALA A 487 0.45 22.15 7.86
CA ALA A 487 0.38 23.08 8.98
C ALA A 487 0.33 24.54 8.51
N GLU A 488 1.09 24.89 7.47
CA GLU A 488 1.06 26.22 6.83
C GLU A 488 -0.32 26.52 6.24
N GLU A 489 -0.92 25.59 5.50
CA GLU A 489 -2.26 25.76 4.92
C GLU A 489 -3.34 25.92 5.99
N LYS A 490 -3.28 25.12 7.06
CA LYS A 490 -4.19 25.27 8.21
C LYS A 490 -4.04 26.62 8.88
N GLN A 491 -2.82 27.11 9.03
CA GLN A 491 -2.57 28.43 9.63
C GLN A 491 -3.11 29.55 8.74
N GLN A 492 -2.85 29.50 7.43
CA GLN A 492 -3.37 30.47 6.45
C GLN A 492 -4.90 30.49 6.44
N ALA A 493 -5.55 29.32 6.42
CA ALA A 493 -7.00 29.21 6.50
C ALA A 493 -7.57 29.81 7.81
N MET A 494 -6.90 29.59 8.95
CA MET A 494 -7.28 30.20 10.23
C MET A 494 -7.10 31.73 10.24
N GLU A 495 -6.06 32.25 9.59
CA GLU A 495 -5.82 33.69 9.46
C GLU A 495 -6.88 34.34 8.55
N GLU A 496 -7.23 33.71 7.42
CA GLU A 496 -8.29 34.17 6.53
C GLU A 496 -9.67 34.17 7.18
N ASP A 497 -10.03 33.10 7.91
CA ASP A 497 -11.31 33.00 8.62
C ASP A 497 -11.40 34.04 9.75
N ARG A 498 -10.27 34.29 10.44
CA ARG A 498 -10.17 35.35 11.45
C ARG A 498 -10.36 36.73 10.83
N ASP A 499 -9.73 37.01 9.68
CA ASP A 499 -9.85 38.29 8.99
C ASP A 499 -11.26 38.50 8.42
N GLN A 500 -11.91 37.46 7.89
CA GLN A 500 -13.32 37.50 7.49
C GLN A 500 -14.25 37.76 8.66
N GLY A 501 -14.02 37.11 9.81
CA GLY A 501 -14.77 37.35 11.05
C GLY A 501 -14.60 38.79 11.56
N LEU A 502 -13.38 39.34 11.49
CA LEU A 502 -13.10 40.74 11.83
C LEU A 502 -13.82 41.71 10.88
N PHE A 503 -13.81 41.43 9.58
CA PHE A 503 -14.52 42.24 8.59
C PHE A 503 -16.04 42.24 8.82
N LEU A 504 -16.63 41.08 9.12
CA LEU A 504 -18.05 40.96 9.45
C LEU A 504 -18.42 41.73 10.72
N LEU A 505 -17.56 41.69 11.74
CA LEU A 505 -17.75 42.47 12.97
C LEU A 505 -17.65 43.99 12.72
N GLU A 506 -16.74 44.45 11.88
CA GLU A 506 -16.69 45.86 11.46
C GLU A 506 -17.95 46.28 10.70
N ASP A 507 -18.46 45.45 9.78
CA ASP A 507 -19.66 45.76 9.00
C ASP A 507 -20.94 45.78 9.85
N ILE A 508 -21.05 44.85 10.81
CA ILE A 508 -22.08 44.87 11.86
C ILE A 508 -21.96 46.15 12.70
N GLY A 509 -20.75 46.57 13.04
CA GLY A 509 -20.48 47.82 13.74
C GLY A 509 -21.01 49.04 12.98
N ARG A 510 -20.70 49.15 11.69
CA ARG A 510 -21.15 50.24 10.81
C ARG A 510 -22.67 50.27 10.64
N THR A 511 -23.30 49.12 10.45
CA THR A 511 -24.77 49.03 10.35
C THR A 511 -25.48 49.38 11.66
N LEU A 512 -24.91 49.00 12.81
CA LEU A 512 -25.39 49.42 14.13
C LEU A 512 -25.28 50.93 14.36
N GLU A 513 -24.19 51.57 13.93
CA GLU A 513 -24.06 53.03 13.99
C GLU A 513 -25.09 53.73 13.10
N ALA A 514 -25.27 53.29 11.85
CA ALA A 514 -26.28 53.82 10.95
C ALA A 514 -27.70 53.67 11.51
N ALA A 515 -28.01 52.53 12.15
CA ALA A 515 -29.30 52.30 12.81
C ALA A 515 -29.51 53.22 14.02
N LYS A 516 -28.45 53.49 14.80
CA LYS A 516 -28.50 54.45 15.93
C LYS A 516 -28.74 55.88 15.43
N GLU A 517 -28.09 56.29 14.35
CA GLU A 517 -28.32 57.61 13.74
C GLU A 517 -29.75 57.74 13.19
N ASN A 518 -30.27 56.74 12.49
CA ASN A 518 -31.66 56.73 12.04
C ASN A 518 -32.65 56.80 13.21
N ASN A 519 -32.41 56.04 14.29
CA ASN A 519 -33.27 56.10 15.48
C ASN A 519 -33.22 57.48 16.16
N ARG A 520 -32.04 58.13 16.18
CA ARG A 520 -31.88 59.50 16.68
C ARG A 520 -32.67 60.48 15.82
N TYR A 521 -32.58 60.38 14.50
CA TYR A 521 -33.33 61.22 13.57
C TYR A 521 -34.85 61.06 13.73
N VAL A 522 -35.33 59.83 13.92
CA VAL A 522 -36.74 59.54 14.20
C VAL A 522 -37.18 60.12 15.54
N LYS A 523 -36.36 60.00 16.60
CA LYS A 523 -36.65 60.61 17.91
C LYS A 523 -36.68 62.13 17.87
N ASP A 524 -35.77 62.75 17.13
CA ASP A 524 -35.72 64.20 16.98
C ASP A 524 -36.89 64.71 16.12
N SER A 525 -37.29 63.96 15.08
CA SER A 525 -38.49 64.24 14.27
C SER A 525 -39.79 64.09 15.08
N LEU A 526 -39.90 63.06 15.92
CA LEU A 526 -41.05 62.86 16.82
C LEU A 526 -41.15 63.96 17.90
N LYS A 527 -40.00 64.47 18.38
CA LYS A 527 -39.95 65.63 19.28
C LYS A 527 -40.42 66.92 18.58
N GLN A 528 -40.03 67.15 17.33
CA GLN A 528 -40.49 68.33 16.56
C GLN A 528 -41.99 68.27 16.25
N LEU A 529 -42.57 67.07 16.11
CA LEU A 529 -44.00 66.87 15.91
C LEU A 529 -44.84 66.85 17.20
N GLY A 530 -44.22 67.04 18.38
CA GLY A 530 -44.92 67.15 19.67
C GLY A 530 -45.54 65.86 20.20
N ILE A 531 -45.20 64.69 19.62
CA ILE A 531 -45.78 63.40 20.01
C ILE A 531 -44.99 62.81 21.19
N ARG A 532 -45.59 62.80 22.39
CA ARG A 532 -45.04 62.07 23.56
C ARG A 532 -45.30 60.57 23.38
N GLN A 533 -44.24 59.76 23.47
CA GLN A 533 -44.38 58.31 23.60
C GLN A 533 -44.99 57.98 24.98
N GLU A 534 -46.28 57.67 25.00
CA GLU A 534 -46.93 57.00 26.12
C GLU A 534 -46.93 55.49 25.86
N GLY A 535 -46.33 54.73 26.78
CA GLY A 535 -46.37 53.28 26.75
C GLY A 535 -45.18 52.64 27.42
N LYS A 536 -45.24 52.48 28.75
CA LYS A 536 -44.40 51.51 29.46
C LYS A 536 -44.65 50.12 28.85
N PRO A 537 -43.62 49.32 28.55
CA PRO A 537 -43.84 47.91 28.21
C PRO A 537 -44.43 47.20 29.42
N LYS A 538 -45.52 46.46 29.22
CA LYS A 538 -46.13 45.59 30.22
C LYS A 538 -45.11 44.52 30.64
N GLU A 539 -44.94 44.36 31.94
CA GLU A 539 -44.20 43.25 32.54
C GLU A 539 -44.81 41.91 32.11
N VAL A 540 -44.00 41.04 31.52
CA VAL A 540 -44.31 39.62 31.35
C VAL A 540 -43.88 38.92 32.64
N PRO A 541 -44.76 38.21 33.36
CA PRO A 541 -44.41 37.55 34.60
C PRO A 541 -43.65 36.25 34.32
N GLY A 542 -42.45 36.12 34.89
CA GLY A 542 -41.83 34.82 35.14
C GLY A 542 -40.42 34.61 34.60
N VAL A 543 -39.43 35.31 35.15
CA VAL A 543 -38.11 34.75 35.54
C VAL A 543 -37.59 35.60 36.71
N ARG A 544 -37.35 34.99 37.88
CA ARG A 544 -36.74 35.68 39.04
C ARG A 544 -35.25 35.93 38.77
N PRO A 545 -34.68 37.08 39.19
CA PRO A 545 -33.25 37.37 39.10
C PRO A 545 -32.54 37.18 40.45
N GLU A 546 -31.47 36.38 40.49
CA GLU A 546 -30.43 36.42 41.54
C GLU A 546 -29.10 35.96 40.91
N GLN A 547 -27.91 36.53 41.12
CA GLN A 547 -27.43 37.69 41.87
C GLN A 547 -26.03 38.02 41.32
N LYS A 548 -25.67 39.32 41.34
CA LYS A 548 -24.33 39.84 41.04
C LYS A 548 -23.31 39.47 42.12
N ARG A 549 -22.06 39.25 41.67
CA ARG A 549 -20.75 39.62 42.26
C ARG A 549 -20.50 39.36 43.75
N LYS A 550 -19.43 38.60 44.03
CA LYS A 550 -18.40 39.00 45.01
C LYS A 550 -16.99 38.64 44.52
N GLU A 551 -16.26 39.66 44.10
CA GLU A 551 -14.80 39.70 44.21
C GLU A 551 -14.45 39.91 45.70
N HIS A 552 -13.62 39.06 46.31
CA HIS A 552 -12.60 39.51 47.28
C HIS A 552 -11.52 38.45 47.53
N LYS A 553 -10.29 38.84 47.13
CA LYS A 553 -8.95 38.54 47.64
C LYS A 553 -8.82 37.60 48.85
N THR A 554 -7.91 36.63 48.74
CA THR A 554 -6.79 36.53 49.70
C THR A 554 -5.54 35.92 49.04
N GLU A 555 -4.46 36.67 49.10
CA GLU A 555 -3.08 36.20 48.88
C GLU A 555 -2.63 35.25 50.01
N LYS A 556 -1.57 34.49 49.69
CA LYS A 556 -0.45 34.05 50.54
C LYS A 556 -0.48 32.70 51.28
N ALA A 557 0.60 31.97 50.95
CA ALA A 557 1.37 30.96 51.70
C ALA A 557 0.76 29.54 51.72
N ILE A 558 1.49 28.46 51.45
CA ILE A 558 2.86 28.09 51.85
C ILE A 558 3.43 27.12 50.80
N GLY A 559 4.69 27.30 50.41
CA GLY A 559 5.45 26.32 49.64
C GLY A 559 6.00 25.19 50.51
N ARG A 560 6.23 24.05 49.87
CA ARG A 560 7.36 23.15 50.11
C ARG A 560 7.65 22.34 48.85
#